data_AF-A0A4Y9YQ75-F1
#
_entry.id   AF-A0A4Y9YQ75-F1
#
_cell.length_a   1.000
_cell.length_b   1.000
_cell.length_c   1.000
_cell.angle_alpha   90.00
_cell.angle_beta   90.00
_cell.angle_gamma   90.00
#
_symmetry.space_group_name_H-M   'P 1'
#
loop_
_entity.id
_entity.type
_entity.pdbx_description
1 polymer ?
#
loop_
_entity_poly.entity_id
_entity_poly.type
_entity_poly.pdbx_seq_one_letter_code
_entity_poly.pdbx_strand_id
1 'polypeptide(L)'
;MTRKNVRLPIEIVMNILETAYDDHEPRSNANLYTNCALVCKDWSVIAQKLLFHHVCLHSQTAYIAFQDAVDRSTLRGPSHALSLSVRIFCAWGIALYGKPGPGDDLVGEPSVDRLKRSAPSFDERTLAILRKGPRITSLQFSNWSDNSSSLAQLLDIWPSLKSLLISGTPPQLPSTSPAPSTCALEELRMNFQSTPSIDFMKWLLHNSQESLRMLELERDPLARTTRVPAPRARADAGVPRAADVWRT
;
A
#
# COMPACT_ATOMS: atom_id res chain seq x y z
N MET A 1 30.33 20.42 45.85
CA MET A 1 28.85 20.51 45.74
C MET A 1 28.36 19.38 44.84
N THR A 2 27.78 18.32 45.40
CA THR A 2 27.22 17.20 44.64
C THR A 2 25.83 17.59 44.12
N ARG A 3 25.66 17.68 42.79
CA ARG A 3 24.35 17.90 42.18
C ARG A 3 23.46 16.69 42.49
N LYS A 4 22.34 16.90 43.19
CA LYS A 4 21.30 15.88 43.33
C LYS A 4 20.70 15.63 41.95
N ASN A 5 20.86 14.43 41.41
CA ASN A 5 20.18 14.00 40.21
C ASN A 5 18.69 13.82 40.54
N VAL A 6 17.85 14.71 40.05
CA VAL A 6 16.40 14.55 40.11
C VAL A 6 16.02 13.50 39.07
N ARG A 7 15.55 12.34 39.50
CA ARG A 7 15.00 11.32 38.61
C ARG A 7 13.51 11.55 38.42
N LEU A 8 13.08 11.62 37.17
CA LEU A 8 11.67 11.62 36.81
C LEU A 8 11.07 10.23 37.09
N PRO A 9 9.86 10.13 37.68
CA PRO A 9 9.13 8.87 37.77
C PRO A 9 8.90 8.26 36.37
N ILE A 10 8.97 6.93 36.28
CA ILE A 10 8.93 6.22 34.99
C ILE A 10 7.56 6.34 34.31
N GLU A 11 6.49 6.50 35.10
CA GLU A 11 5.12 6.70 34.64
C GLU A 11 4.98 8.01 33.86
N ILE A 12 5.70 9.05 34.27
CA ILE A 12 5.72 10.34 33.58
C ILE A 12 6.45 10.21 32.23
N VAL A 13 7.59 9.51 32.22
CA VAL A 13 8.33 9.23 30.98
C VAL A 13 7.49 8.42 30.01
N MET A 14 6.80 7.39 30.50
CA MET A 14 5.88 6.58 29.72
C MET A 14 4.78 7.42 29.08
N ASN A 15 4.11 8.26 29.88
CA ASN A 15 3.03 9.11 29.39
C ASN A 15 3.53 10.12 28.35
N ILE A 16 4.71 10.73 28.54
CA ILE A 16 5.31 11.64 27.56
C ILE A 16 5.57 10.91 26.24
N LEU A 17 6.19 9.73 26.29
CA LEU A 17 6.55 8.98 25.08
C LEU A 17 5.32 8.41 24.35
N GLU A 18 4.32 7.91 25.10
CA GLU A 18 3.06 7.41 24.54
C GLU A 18 2.19 8.55 23.99
N THR A 19 2.16 9.73 24.63
CA THR A 19 1.45 10.90 24.09
C THR A 19 2.14 11.46 22.84
N ALA A 20 3.46 11.35 22.75
CA ALA A 20 4.20 11.69 21.55
C ALA A 20 4.02 10.64 20.43
N TYR A 21 3.42 9.48 20.70
CA TYR A 21 3.22 8.44 19.70
C TYR A 21 1.99 8.72 18.85
N ASP A 22 2.20 8.80 17.53
CA ASP A 22 1.15 8.99 16.55
C ASP A 22 0.91 7.67 15.80
N ASP A 23 -0.26 7.06 16.02
CA ASP A 23 -0.70 5.84 15.34
C ASP A 23 -0.83 6.03 13.82
N HIS A 24 -1.10 7.26 13.35
CA HIS A 24 -1.27 7.55 11.93
C HIS A 24 0.06 7.70 11.19
N GLU A 25 1.12 8.08 11.90
CA GLU A 25 2.45 8.27 11.34
C GLU A 25 3.54 7.66 12.24
N PRO A 26 3.56 6.33 12.42
CA PRO A 26 4.47 5.68 13.38
C PRO A 26 5.95 5.87 13.07
N ARG A 27 6.28 6.36 11.87
CA ARG A 27 7.65 6.67 11.44
C ARG A 27 8.12 8.08 11.78
N SER A 28 7.21 9.04 11.97
CA SER A 28 7.58 10.46 12.19
C SER A 28 8.48 10.63 13.42
N ASN A 29 8.23 9.83 14.46
CA ASN A 29 8.93 9.89 15.73
C ASN A 29 9.99 8.79 15.94
N ALA A 30 10.36 8.04 14.90
CA ALA A 30 11.37 6.99 15.01
C ALA A 30 12.72 7.52 15.53
N ASN A 31 13.14 8.71 15.09
CA ASN A 31 14.36 9.36 15.57
C ASN A 31 14.27 9.77 17.05
N LEU A 32 13.11 10.28 17.47
CA LEU A 32 12.85 10.64 18.86
C LEU A 32 13.02 9.41 19.76
N TYR A 33 12.35 8.30 19.43
CA TYR A 33 12.43 7.09 20.23
C TYR A 33 13.80 6.43 20.21
N THR A 34 14.50 6.48 19.07
CA THR A 34 15.89 5.99 18.98
C THR A 34 16.79 6.76 19.96
N ASN A 35 16.66 8.09 19.99
CA ASN A 35 17.43 8.91 20.93
C ASN A 35 17.02 8.65 22.38
N CYS A 36 15.71 8.57 22.67
CA CYS A 36 15.21 8.24 24.01
C CYS A 36 15.71 6.87 24.49
N ALA A 37 15.87 5.91 23.59
CA ALA A 37 16.33 4.58 23.94
C ALA A 37 17.80 4.54 24.41
N LEU A 38 18.57 5.57 24.08
CA LEU A 38 19.99 5.73 24.44
C LEU A 38 20.20 6.54 25.74
N VAL A 39 19.16 7.17 26.29
CA VAL A 39 19.29 8.05 27.48
C VAL A 39 19.67 7.25 28.73
N CYS A 40 18.87 6.24 29.07
CA CYS A 40 19.13 5.36 30.20
C CYS A 40 18.33 4.04 30.08
N LYS A 41 18.60 3.07 30.96
CA LYS A 41 17.96 1.75 30.94
C LYS A 41 16.43 1.82 31.03
N ASP A 42 15.90 2.69 31.88
CA ASP A 42 14.45 2.80 32.11
C ASP A 42 13.73 3.36 30.87
N TRP A 43 14.33 4.37 30.23
CA TRP A 43 13.80 4.97 28.99
C TRP A 43 13.93 4.01 27.81
N SER A 44 15.02 3.23 27.75
CA SER A 44 15.27 2.23 26.72
C SER A 44 14.11 1.26 26.57
N VAL A 45 13.55 0.78 27.67
CA VAL A 45 12.46 -0.20 27.66
C VAL A 45 11.21 0.34 26.96
N ILE A 46 10.78 1.55 27.34
CA ILE A 46 9.56 2.16 26.80
C ILE A 46 9.78 2.61 25.37
N ALA A 47 10.92 3.25 25.09
CA ALA A 47 11.24 3.72 23.74
C ALA A 47 11.37 2.56 22.75
N GLN A 48 11.98 1.44 23.14
CA GLN A 48 12.04 0.21 22.33
C GLN A 48 10.64 -0.38 22.12
N LYS A 49 9.78 -0.41 23.16
CA LYS A 49 8.38 -0.84 23.01
C LYS A 49 7.66 -0.06 21.92
N LEU A 50 7.86 1.26 21.86
CA LEU A 50 7.25 2.13 20.85
C LEU A 50 7.91 1.99 19.48
N LEU A 51 9.24 1.90 19.40
CA LEU A 51 9.99 1.65 18.15
C LEU A 51 9.55 0.37 17.46
N PHE A 52 9.29 -0.68 18.24
CA PHE A 52 8.87 -1.99 17.74
C PHE A 52 7.36 -2.19 17.81
N HIS A 53 6.57 -1.14 18.08
CA HIS A 53 5.11 -1.25 18.08
C HIS A 53 4.58 -1.53 16.66
N HIS A 54 5.18 -0.89 15.65
CA HIS A 54 4.90 -1.12 14.23
C HIS A 54 6.19 -1.49 13.49
N VAL A 55 6.38 -2.78 13.25
CA VAL A 55 7.49 -3.29 12.43
C VAL A 55 6.95 -3.74 11.08
N CYS A 56 7.29 -3.02 10.01
CA CYS A 56 6.98 -3.43 8.64
C CYS A 56 8.16 -4.19 8.04
N LEU A 57 8.01 -5.50 7.83
CA LEU A 57 9.04 -6.37 7.25
C LEU A 57 8.69 -6.61 5.77
N HIS A 58 9.46 -6.01 4.87
CA HIS A 58 9.18 -6.03 3.42
C HIS A 58 9.80 -7.22 2.70
N SER A 59 10.56 -8.06 3.39
CA SER A 59 11.20 -9.24 2.79
C SER A 59 11.19 -10.42 3.75
N GLN A 60 11.19 -11.62 3.18
CA GLN A 60 11.32 -12.86 3.94
C GLN A 60 12.62 -12.88 4.76
N THR A 61 13.72 -12.39 4.20
CA THR A 61 15.00 -12.28 4.91
C THR A 61 14.91 -11.32 6.11
N ALA A 62 14.23 -10.18 5.97
CA ALA A 62 14.02 -9.26 7.09
C ALA A 62 13.11 -9.88 8.17
N TYR A 63 12.09 -10.63 7.77
CA TYR A 63 11.24 -11.39 8.69
C TYR A 63 12.03 -12.43 9.49
N ILE A 64 12.83 -13.27 8.80
CA ILE A 64 13.66 -14.29 9.45
C ILE A 64 14.68 -13.62 10.39
N ALA A 65 15.38 -12.59 9.93
CA ALA A 65 16.36 -11.88 10.75
C ALA A 65 15.73 -11.21 11.97
N PHE A 66 14.53 -10.64 11.83
CA PHE A 66 13.77 -10.08 12.95
C PHE A 66 13.34 -11.18 13.92
N GLN A 67 12.82 -12.29 13.41
CA GLN A 67 12.41 -13.46 14.19
C GLN A 67 13.58 -14.01 15.02
N ASP A 68 14.74 -14.20 14.39
CA ASP A 68 15.97 -14.65 15.07
C ASP A 68 16.43 -13.66 16.15
N ALA A 69 16.25 -12.35 15.91
CA ALA A 69 16.62 -11.30 16.87
C ALA A 69 15.67 -11.21 18.07
N VAL A 70 14.38 -11.53 17.90
CA VAL A 70 13.39 -11.51 18.99
C VAL A 70 13.24 -12.86 19.70
N ASP A 71 13.70 -13.95 19.09
CA ASP A 71 13.63 -15.28 19.69
C ASP A 71 14.60 -15.39 20.88
N ARG A 72 14.01 -15.61 22.06
CA ARG A 72 14.71 -15.79 23.34
C ARG A 72 15.57 -17.05 23.39
N SER A 73 15.32 -18.01 22.50
CA SER A 73 16.06 -19.27 22.41
C SER A 73 17.46 -19.10 21.79
N THR A 74 17.68 -18.00 21.06
CA THR A 74 18.98 -17.72 20.42
C THR A 74 19.97 -17.16 21.42
N LEU A 75 21.27 -17.38 21.21
CA LEU A 75 22.35 -16.82 22.05
C LEU A 75 22.32 -15.28 22.16
N ARG A 76 21.60 -14.60 21.26
CA ARG A 76 21.43 -13.14 21.24
C ARG A 76 20.19 -12.66 22.02
N GLY A 77 19.20 -13.53 22.23
CA GLY A 77 17.92 -13.20 22.86
C GLY A 77 17.93 -12.81 24.35
N PRO A 78 18.76 -13.40 25.24
CA PRO A 78 18.62 -13.19 26.69
C PRO A 78 18.88 -11.76 27.16
N SER A 79 19.73 -11.01 26.45
CA SER A 79 20.12 -9.65 26.87
C SER A 79 19.16 -8.54 26.41
N HIS A 80 18.28 -8.83 25.44
CA HIS A 80 17.34 -7.86 24.85
C HIS A 80 15.87 -8.26 24.99
N ALA A 81 15.58 -9.41 25.59
CA ALA A 81 14.24 -9.93 25.82
C ALA A 81 13.52 -9.22 26.99
N LEU A 82 13.38 -7.90 26.92
CA LEU A 82 12.23 -7.27 27.54
C LEU A 82 10.98 -7.88 26.91
N SER A 83 9.92 -8.01 27.69
CA SER A 83 8.63 -8.56 27.25
C SER A 83 7.95 -7.62 26.24
N LEU A 84 8.58 -7.45 25.09
CA LEU A 84 8.04 -6.84 23.91
C LEU A 84 6.96 -7.79 23.41
N SER A 85 5.73 -7.53 23.82
CA SER A 85 4.54 -7.97 23.08
C SER A 85 4.55 -7.22 21.74
N VAL A 86 5.44 -7.62 20.83
CA VAL A 86 5.45 -7.11 19.46
C VAL A 86 4.14 -7.55 18.84
N ARG A 87 3.21 -6.62 18.65
CA ARG A 87 2.09 -6.84 17.73
C ARG A 87 2.69 -6.82 16.34
N ILE A 88 3.00 -8.00 15.81
CA ILE A 88 3.44 -8.13 14.43
C ILE A 88 2.23 -7.76 13.57
N PHE A 89 2.19 -6.51 13.10
CA PHE A 89 1.28 -6.11 12.04
C PHE A 89 1.66 -6.90 10.80
N CYS A 90 0.80 -7.85 10.43
CA CYS A 90 0.95 -8.62 9.20
C CYS A 90 0.52 -7.70 8.05
N ALA A 91 1.46 -6.88 7.60
CA ALA A 91 1.36 -6.09 6.39
C ALA A 91 1.99 -6.87 5.24
N TRP A 92 1.25 -7.06 4.14
CA TRP A 92 1.79 -7.70 2.95
C TRP A 92 1.72 -6.78 1.73
N GLY A 93 2.83 -6.66 1.01
CA GLY A 93 2.93 -5.94 -0.26
C GLY A 93 3.02 -6.91 -1.43
N ILE A 94 2.08 -6.82 -2.37
CA ILE A 94 2.06 -7.60 -3.62
C ILE A 94 2.02 -6.63 -4.78
N ALA A 95 2.92 -6.82 -5.73
CA ALA A 95 2.88 -6.13 -7.02
C ALA A 95 2.68 -7.16 -8.14
N LEU A 96 1.62 -6.98 -8.93
CA LEU A 96 1.31 -7.83 -10.08
C LEU A 96 1.76 -7.12 -11.36
N TYR A 97 2.64 -7.78 -12.11
CA TYR A 97 3.11 -7.32 -13.40
C TYR A 97 2.70 -8.34 -14.46
N GLY A 98 2.18 -7.85 -15.58
CA GLY A 98 1.85 -8.73 -16.69
C GLY A 98 3.09 -9.24 -17.44
N LYS A 99 2.93 -10.39 -18.08
CA LYS A 99 3.96 -11.01 -18.93
C LYS A 99 3.86 -10.45 -20.36
N PRO A 100 4.97 -10.07 -21.01
CA PRO A 100 4.95 -9.71 -22.42
C PRO A 100 4.54 -10.89 -23.30
N GLY A 101 3.85 -10.61 -24.40
CA GLY A 101 3.62 -11.58 -25.45
C GLY A 101 4.94 -12.04 -26.10
N PRO A 102 4.98 -13.21 -26.75
CA PRO A 102 6.17 -13.66 -27.46
C PRO A 102 6.53 -12.66 -28.57
N GLY A 103 7.69 -12.00 -28.46
CA GLY A 103 8.18 -11.03 -29.47
C GLY A 103 7.96 -9.55 -29.15
N ASP A 104 7.22 -9.20 -28.08
CA ASP A 104 6.89 -7.80 -27.74
C ASP A 104 7.85 -7.15 -26.72
N ASP A 105 8.92 -7.85 -26.34
CA ASP A 105 9.90 -7.33 -25.38
C ASP A 105 10.97 -6.46 -26.07
N LEU A 106 10.52 -5.38 -26.71
CA LEU A 106 11.40 -4.34 -27.23
C LEU A 106 11.99 -3.55 -26.05
N VAL A 107 13.12 -4.02 -25.54
CA VAL A 107 13.94 -3.34 -24.53
C VAL A 107 14.41 -1.99 -25.11
N GLY A 108 13.81 -0.87 -24.68
CA GLY A 108 14.34 0.45 -25.03
C GLY A 108 13.37 1.63 -24.89
N GLU A 109 12.06 1.42 -25.06
CA GLU A 109 11.10 2.53 -24.99
C GLU A 109 10.15 2.41 -23.78
N PRO A 110 10.00 3.47 -22.96
CA PRO A 110 8.98 3.53 -21.91
C PRO A 110 7.62 3.86 -22.53
N SER A 111 7.05 2.94 -23.31
CA SER A 111 5.66 3.05 -23.76
C SER A 111 4.71 2.79 -22.58
N VAL A 112 3.71 3.67 -22.43
CA VAL A 112 2.61 3.54 -21.45
C VAL A 112 1.85 2.21 -21.64
N ASP A 113 1.88 1.64 -22.84
CA ASP A 113 1.25 0.35 -23.15
C ASP A 113 2.01 -0.84 -22.54
N ARG A 114 3.28 -0.69 -22.15
CA ARG A 114 4.04 -1.75 -21.44
C ARG A 114 3.44 -2.12 -20.09
N LEU A 115 2.57 -1.27 -19.52
CA LEU A 115 1.94 -1.49 -18.22
C LEU A 115 0.60 -2.25 -18.30
N LYS A 116 0.10 -2.58 -19.50
CA LYS A 116 -1.15 -3.33 -19.70
C LYS A 116 -0.89 -4.74 -20.22
N ARG A 117 0.10 -5.41 -19.63
CA ARG A 117 0.42 -6.79 -20.00
C ARG A 117 -0.54 -7.75 -19.30
N SER A 118 -0.80 -8.89 -19.93
CA SER A 118 -1.64 -9.91 -19.33
C SER A 118 -0.95 -10.62 -18.18
N ALA A 119 -1.62 -10.69 -17.02
CA ALA A 119 -1.15 -11.46 -15.87
C ALA A 119 -2.12 -12.59 -15.56
N PRO A 120 -1.64 -13.82 -15.30
CA PRO A 120 -2.51 -14.89 -14.85
C PRO A 120 -3.09 -14.54 -13.48
N SER A 121 -4.34 -14.95 -13.23
CA SER A 121 -4.91 -14.93 -11.88
C SER A 121 -4.22 -15.97 -11.01
N PHE A 122 -4.33 -15.82 -9.69
CA PHE A 122 -3.76 -16.80 -8.76
C PHE A 122 -4.48 -18.14 -8.94
N ASP A 123 -3.69 -19.22 -9.09
CA ASP A 123 -4.23 -20.57 -9.14
C ASP A 123 -4.69 -21.04 -7.76
N GLU A 124 -5.57 -22.04 -7.72
CA GLU A 124 -6.14 -22.55 -6.47
C GLU A 124 -5.06 -23.10 -5.52
N ARG A 125 -3.96 -23.63 -6.07
CA ARG A 125 -2.83 -24.11 -5.27
C ARG A 125 -2.17 -22.97 -4.50
N THR A 126 -1.95 -21.84 -5.16
CA THR A 126 -1.38 -20.63 -4.56
C THR A 126 -2.34 -20.07 -3.52
N LEU A 127 -3.63 -19.93 -3.85
CA LEU A 127 -4.66 -19.49 -2.91
C LEU A 127 -4.73 -20.38 -1.66
N ALA A 128 -4.63 -21.71 -1.82
CA ALA A 128 -4.62 -22.66 -0.71
C ALA A 128 -3.39 -22.51 0.21
N ILE A 129 -2.22 -22.13 -0.34
CA ILE A 129 -1.03 -21.81 0.46
C ILE A 129 -1.25 -20.51 1.22
N LEU A 130 -1.79 -19.48 0.57
CA LEU A 130 -2.08 -18.18 1.19
C LEU A 130 -3.11 -18.29 2.33
N ARG A 131 -4.13 -19.14 2.19
CA ARG A 131 -5.12 -19.43 3.25
C ARG A 131 -4.51 -20.06 4.50
N LYS A 132 -3.41 -20.82 4.37
CA LYS A 132 -2.68 -21.40 5.50
C LYS A 132 -1.71 -20.42 6.17
N GLY A 133 -1.49 -19.26 5.55
CA GLY A 133 -0.59 -18.22 6.04
C GLY A 133 -1.12 -17.50 7.30
N PRO A 134 -0.35 -16.53 7.82
CA PRO A 134 -0.77 -15.72 8.96
C PRO A 134 -2.00 -14.86 8.62
N ARG A 135 -2.74 -14.45 9.66
CA ARG A 135 -3.87 -13.53 9.50
C ARG A 135 -3.36 -12.14 9.13
N ILE A 136 -3.59 -11.73 7.89
CA ILE A 136 -3.19 -10.43 7.37
C ILE A 136 -4.24 -9.39 7.77
N THR A 137 -3.77 -8.23 8.26
CA THR A 137 -4.63 -7.10 8.64
C THR A 137 -4.38 -5.88 7.76
N SER A 138 -3.25 -5.81 7.06
CA SER A 138 -2.93 -4.74 6.11
C SER A 138 -2.42 -5.31 4.79
N LEU A 139 -2.97 -4.86 3.67
CA LEU A 139 -2.60 -5.32 2.33
C LEU A 139 -2.30 -4.10 1.45
N GLN A 140 -1.10 -4.09 0.88
CA GLN A 140 -0.75 -3.21 -0.22
C GLN A 140 -0.74 -4.04 -1.51
N PHE A 141 -1.66 -3.73 -2.42
CA PHE A 141 -1.79 -4.41 -3.71
C PHE A 141 -1.63 -3.43 -4.87
N SER A 142 -0.59 -3.63 -5.66
CA SER A 142 -0.27 -2.78 -6.81
C SER A 142 -0.41 -3.61 -8.09
N ASN A 143 -1.42 -3.30 -8.89
CA ASN A 143 -1.71 -4.05 -10.11
C ASN A 143 -1.31 -3.27 -11.36
N TRP A 144 -0.20 -3.66 -11.98
CA TRP A 144 0.29 -3.09 -13.24
C TRP A 144 0.10 -4.08 -14.39
N SER A 145 -1.04 -4.78 -14.38
CA SER A 145 -1.47 -5.70 -15.42
C SER A 145 -2.90 -5.39 -15.85
N ASP A 146 -3.40 -6.10 -16.87
CA ASP A 146 -4.82 -6.06 -17.25
C ASP A 146 -5.73 -6.92 -16.36
N ASN A 147 -5.16 -7.69 -15.42
CA ASN A 147 -5.92 -8.65 -14.63
C ASN A 147 -6.68 -7.96 -13.50
N SER A 148 -7.97 -7.71 -13.73
CA SER A 148 -8.86 -7.06 -12.78
C SER A 148 -9.39 -7.97 -11.65
N SER A 149 -9.17 -9.29 -11.74
CA SER A 149 -9.76 -10.30 -10.84
C SER A 149 -8.90 -10.64 -9.62
N SER A 150 -7.59 -10.42 -9.70
CA SER A 150 -6.63 -10.86 -8.68
C SER A 150 -6.91 -10.29 -7.29
N LEU A 151 -7.33 -9.03 -7.19
CA LEU A 151 -7.65 -8.42 -5.88
C LEU A 151 -8.80 -9.14 -5.17
N ALA A 152 -9.85 -9.52 -5.90
CA ALA A 152 -11.01 -10.19 -5.30
C ALA A 152 -10.63 -11.56 -4.73
N GLN A 153 -9.76 -12.32 -5.42
CA GLN A 153 -9.24 -13.60 -4.93
C GLN A 153 -8.48 -13.44 -3.60
N LEU A 154 -7.71 -12.35 -3.46
CA LEU A 154 -6.94 -12.07 -2.25
C LEU A 154 -7.84 -11.64 -1.08
N LEU A 155 -8.85 -10.81 -1.34
CA LEU A 155 -9.81 -10.37 -0.32
C LEU A 155 -10.65 -11.53 0.25
N ASP A 156 -10.94 -12.55 -0.56
CA ASP A 156 -11.63 -13.77 -0.12
C ASP A 156 -10.81 -14.58 0.90
N ILE A 157 -9.48 -14.51 0.81
CA ILE A 157 -8.58 -15.27 1.69
C ILE A 157 -8.39 -14.61 3.06
N TRP A 158 -8.48 -13.28 3.15
CA TRP A 158 -8.17 -12.54 4.37
C TRP A 158 -9.36 -11.73 4.89
N PRO A 159 -10.37 -12.39 5.51
CA PRO A 159 -11.50 -11.69 6.10
C PRO A 159 -11.12 -10.78 7.28
N SER A 160 -9.90 -10.90 7.82
CA SER A 160 -9.37 -10.04 8.89
C SER A 160 -8.76 -8.73 8.40
N LEU A 161 -8.82 -8.44 7.11
CA LEU A 161 -8.21 -7.25 6.54
C LEU A 161 -8.90 -5.97 7.05
N LYS A 162 -8.09 -5.04 7.55
CA LYS A 162 -8.52 -3.74 8.10
C LYS A 162 -7.99 -2.55 7.30
N SER A 163 -6.80 -2.68 6.73
CA SER A 163 -6.16 -1.62 5.94
C SER A 163 -5.85 -2.12 4.54
N LEU A 164 -6.32 -1.41 3.52
CA LEU A 164 -6.15 -1.77 2.11
C LEU A 164 -5.61 -0.58 1.32
N LEU A 165 -4.41 -0.73 0.76
CA LEU A 165 -3.85 0.20 -0.22
C LEU A 165 -3.85 -0.47 -1.59
N ILE A 166 -4.61 0.08 -2.53
CA ILE A 166 -4.72 -0.44 -3.90
C ILE A 166 -4.26 0.59 -4.92
N SER A 167 -3.41 0.16 -5.85
CA SER A 167 -2.88 1.04 -6.89
C SER A 167 -2.80 0.36 -8.27
N GLY A 168 -2.71 1.19 -9.32
CA GLY A 168 -2.53 0.73 -10.70
C GLY A 168 -3.83 0.62 -11.50
N THR A 169 -4.08 -0.55 -12.09
CA THR A 169 -5.31 -0.87 -12.84
C THR A 169 -6.48 -1.07 -11.87
N PRO A 170 -7.61 -0.38 -12.06
CA PRO A 170 -8.74 -0.53 -11.16
C PRO A 170 -9.32 -1.95 -11.24
N PRO A 171 -9.66 -2.55 -10.09
CA PRO A 171 -10.32 -3.85 -10.05
C PRO A 171 -11.73 -3.75 -10.65
N GLN A 172 -12.20 -4.88 -11.16
CA GLN A 172 -13.57 -5.03 -11.64
C GLN A 172 -14.36 -5.89 -10.65
N LEU A 173 -15.67 -5.70 -10.65
CA LEU A 173 -16.56 -6.56 -9.87
C LEU A 173 -16.44 -8.00 -10.39
N PRO A 174 -16.33 -9.02 -9.53
CA PRO A 174 -16.34 -10.41 -9.95
C PRO A 174 -17.62 -10.70 -10.77
N SER A 175 -17.46 -11.28 -11.97
CA SER A 175 -18.59 -11.50 -12.90
C SER A 175 -19.62 -12.51 -12.37
N THR A 176 -19.20 -13.42 -11.50
CA THR A 176 -20.05 -14.35 -10.76
C THR A 176 -20.62 -13.65 -9.54
N SER A 177 -21.92 -13.33 -9.57
CA SER A 177 -22.76 -12.75 -8.49
C SER A 177 -22.09 -12.78 -7.11
N PRO A 178 -21.32 -11.74 -6.77
CA PRO A 178 -20.40 -11.84 -5.64
C PRO A 178 -21.16 -11.54 -4.37
N ALA A 179 -21.11 -12.49 -3.43
CA ALA A 179 -21.39 -12.18 -2.04
C ALA A 179 -20.58 -10.94 -1.65
N PRO A 180 -21.12 -10.03 -0.82
CA PRO A 180 -20.39 -8.85 -0.40
C PRO A 180 -19.05 -9.21 0.23
N SER A 181 -18.03 -8.35 0.06
CA SER A 181 -16.71 -8.61 0.65
C SER A 181 -16.81 -8.79 2.16
N THR A 182 -16.21 -9.84 2.72
CA THR A 182 -16.33 -10.17 4.14
C THR A 182 -15.48 -9.27 5.05
N CYS A 183 -14.71 -8.35 4.48
CA CYS A 183 -13.76 -7.51 5.21
C CYS A 183 -14.45 -6.26 5.81
N ALA A 184 -14.07 -5.92 7.03
CA ALA A 184 -14.49 -4.68 7.71
C ALA A 184 -13.35 -3.65 7.62
N LEU A 185 -13.36 -2.91 6.51
CA LEU A 185 -12.50 -1.78 6.15
C LEU A 185 -12.34 -0.78 7.31
N GLU A 186 -11.17 -0.58 7.90
CA GLU A 186 -10.86 0.59 8.74
C GLU A 186 -10.17 1.69 7.93
N GLU A 187 -9.30 1.31 6.99
CA GLU A 187 -8.57 2.22 6.11
C GLU A 187 -8.61 1.73 4.66
N LEU A 188 -8.94 2.63 3.75
CA LEU A 188 -8.89 2.39 2.31
C LEU A 188 -8.15 3.52 1.60
N ARG A 189 -7.05 3.18 0.93
CA ARG A 189 -6.28 4.12 0.11
C ARG A 189 -6.25 3.64 -1.34
N MET A 190 -6.58 4.52 -2.27
CA MET A 190 -6.68 4.17 -3.69
C MET A 190 -5.87 5.12 -4.57
N ASN A 191 -5.06 4.55 -5.46
CA ASN A 191 -4.28 5.29 -6.45
C ASN A 191 -4.40 4.61 -7.83
N PHE A 192 -5.53 4.86 -8.51
CA PHE A 192 -5.82 4.27 -9.82
C PHE A 192 -5.66 5.27 -10.95
N GLN A 193 -5.27 4.76 -12.13
CA GLN A 193 -5.21 5.60 -13.35
C GLN A 193 -6.59 6.06 -13.82
N SER A 194 -7.65 5.33 -13.47
CA SER A 194 -9.04 5.61 -13.81
C SER A 194 -9.94 5.30 -12.62
N THR A 195 -11.08 5.98 -12.53
CA THR A 195 -12.05 5.82 -11.44
C THR A 195 -12.53 4.37 -11.34
N PRO A 196 -12.52 3.75 -10.14
CA PRO A 196 -13.12 2.42 -9.96
C PRO A 196 -14.64 2.50 -10.16
N SER A 197 -15.26 1.38 -10.54
CA SER A 197 -16.72 1.34 -10.71
C SER A 197 -17.46 1.52 -9.38
N ILE A 198 -18.64 2.14 -9.42
CA ILE A 198 -19.48 2.34 -8.22
C ILE A 198 -19.89 0.99 -7.63
N ASP A 199 -20.19 -0.01 -8.46
CA ASP A 199 -20.60 -1.34 -8.00
C ASP A 199 -19.46 -2.06 -7.28
N PHE A 200 -18.23 -1.94 -7.78
CA PHE A 200 -17.05 -2.42 -7.05
C PHE A 200 -16.91 -1.74 -5.69
N MET A 201 -17.06 -0.41 -5.62
CA MET A 201 -16.97 0.33 -4.37
C MET A 201 -18.05 -0.09 -3.37
N LYS A 202 -19.29 -0.28 -3.82
CA LYS A 202 -20.39 -0.79 -2.97
C LYS A 202 -20.09 -2.20 -2.47
N TRP A 203 -19.54 -3.06 -3.32
CA TRP A 203 -19.15 -4.42 -2.95
C TRP A 203 -18.01 -4.45 -1.92
N LEU A 204 -16.97 -3.63 -2.13
CA LEU A 204 -15.80 -3.55 -1.25
C LEU A 204 -16.14 -2.94 0.11
N LEU A 205 -17.01 -1.93 0.15
CA LEU A 205 -17.33 -1.20 1.37
C LEU A 205 -18.57 -1.72 2.11
N HIS A 206 -19.18 -2.80 1.62
CA HIS A 206 -20.46 -3.29 2.15
C HIS A 206 -20.44 -3.47 3.68
N ASN A 207 -19.41 -4.13 4.20
CA ASN A 207 -19.23 -4.43 5.62
C ASN A 207 -18.39 -3.38 6.37
N SER A 208 -18.09 -2.24 5.74
CA SER A 208 -17.18 -1.22 6.27
C SER A 208 -17.90 0.07 6.71
N GLN A 209 -19.23 0.10 6.74
CA GLN A 209 -20.02 1.31 6.97
C GLN A 209 -19.77 1.95 8.35
N GLU A 210 -19.55 1.13 9.37
CA GLU A 210 -19.30 1.58 10.74
C GLU A 210 -17.81 1.56 11.12
N SER A 211 -16.99 0.82 10.37
CA SER A 211 -15.57 0.64 10.69
C SER A 211 -14.65 1.59 9.94
N LEU A 212 -15.05 2.10 8.77
CA LEU A 212 -14.18 2.91 7.92
C LEU A 212 -13.88 4.26 8.55
N ARG A 213 -12.61 4.50 8.88
CA ARG A 213 -12.11 5.73 9.50
C ARG A 213 -11.34 6.61 8.53
N MET A 214 -10.69 5.99 7.54
CA MET A 214 -9.86 6.69 6.56
C MET A 214 -10.20 6.23 5.14
N LEU A 215 -10.50 7.20 4.28
CA LEU A 215 -10.66 7.01 2.85
C LEU A 215 -9.78 8.03 2.12
N GLU A 216 -8.75 7.55 1.43
CA GLU A 216 -7.82 8.38 0.68
C GLU A 216 -7.87 8.06 -0.81
N LEU A 217 -8.02 9.11 -1.64
CA LEU A 217 -8.04 9.03 -3.09
C LEU A 217 -6.89 9.90 -3.63
N GLU A 218 -5.74 9.30 -3.93
CA GLU A 218 -4.52 10.06 -4.28
C GLU A 218 -4.62 10.78 -5.64
N ARG A 219 -5.48 10.30 -6.54
CA ARG A 219 -5.69 10.91 -7.86
C ARG A 219 -7.09 11.47 -7.95
N ASP A 220 -7.18 12.76 -8.26
CA ASP A 220 -8.45 13.40 -8.59
C ASP A 220 -8.97 12.84 -9.94
N PRO A 221 -10.09 12.09 -9.95
CA PRO A 221 -10.64 11.52 -11.17
C PRO A 221 -11.12 12.59 -12.17
N LEU A 222 -11.30 13.84 -11.73
CA LEU A 222 -11.91 14.90 -12.55
C LEU A 222 -10.89 15.76 -13.32
N ALA A 223 -9.59 15.63 -13.04
CA ALA A 223 -8.57 16.53 -13.62
C ALA A 223 -8.35 16.36 -15.14
N ARG A 224 -8.99 15.40 -15.81
CA ARG A 224 -8.78 15.13 -17.26
C ARG A 224 -9.91 15.59 -18.18
N THR A 225 -11.07 16.02 -17.68
CA THR A 225 -12.26 16.22 -18.53
C THR A 225 -12.39 17.63 -19.14
N THR A 226 -11.52 18.59 -18.80
CA THR A 226 -11.66 20.00 -19.23
C THR A 226 -10.52 20.56 -20.08
N ARG A 227 -9.79 19.72 -20.82
CA ARG A 227 -9.12 20.21 -22.03
C ARG A 227 -10.10 20.17 -23.20
N VAL A 228 -11.00 21.15 -23.23
CA VAL A 228 -11.68 21.54 -24.47
C VAL A 228 -10.58 21.83 -25.48
N PRO A 229 -10.46 21.07 -26.58
CA PRO A 229 -9.51 21.41 -27.62
C PRO A 229 -9.86 22.82 -28.09
N ALA A 230 -8.93 23.77 -27.94
CA ALA A 230 -9.08 25.10 -28.50
C ALA A 230 -9.51 24.92 -29.97
N PRO A 231 -10.56 25.61 -30.44
CA PRO A 231 -11.03 25.47 -31.81
C PRO A 231 -9.83 25.71 -32.73
N ARG A 232 -9.41 24.67 -33.46
CA ARG A 232 -8.43 24.81 -34.53
C ARG A 232 -9.01 25.83 -35.51
N ALA A 233 -8.47 27.04 -35.49
CA ALA A 233 -8.74 28.03 -36.51
C ALA A 233 -8.47 27.36 -37.87
N ARG A 234 -9.52 27.18 -38.67
CA ARG A 234 -9.42 26.80 -40.08
C ARG A 234 -8.59 27.90 -40.75
N ALA A 235 -7.32 27.62 -41.02
CA ALA A 235 -6.53 28.42 -41.92
C ALA A 235 -7.09 28.24 -43.33
N ASP A 236 -7.69 29.33 -43.80
CA ASP A 236 -7.95 29.81 -45.14
C ASP A 236 -7.92 28.88 -46.36
N ALA A 237 -8.97 29.07 -47.15
CA ALA A 237 -9.14 28.63 -48.52
C ALA A 237 -8.01 29.16 -49.43
N GLY A 238 -7.27 28.24 -50.04
CA GLY A 238 -6.40 28.52 -51.17
C GLY A 238 -7.22 28.89 -52.41
N VAL A 239 -7.01 30.12 -52.87
CA VAL A 239 -7.50 30.77 -54.09
C VAL A 239 -7.13 29.97 -55.36
N PRO A 240 -8.03 29.80 -56.36
CA PRO A 240 -7.66 29.26 -57.65
C PRO A 240 -6.92 30.31 -58.50
N ARG A 241 -5.70 30.00 -58.93
CA ARG A 241 -4.92 30.83 -59.86
C ARG A 241 -5.20 30.38 -61.29
N ALA A 242 -5.90 31.23 -62.05
CA ALA A 242 -6.01 31.14 -63.49
C ALA A 242 -4.72 31.67 -64.16
N ALA A 243 -4.40 31.07 -65.31
CA ALA A 243 -3.50 31.48 -66.40
C ALA A 243 -2.33 30.52 -66.64
N ASP A 244 -2.42 29.75 -67.73
CA ASP A 244 -1.51 29.87 -68.88
C ASP A 244 -1.85 28.80 -69.94
N VAL A 245 -2.66 29.20 -70.95
CA VAL A 245 -2.89 28.45 -72.20
C VAL A 245 -2.64 29.40 -73.36
N TRP A 246 -1.40 29.45 -73.84
CA TRP A 246 -1.02 29.88 -75.19
C TRP A 246 0.26 29.15 -75.62
N ARG A 247 0.10 28.17 -76.51
CA ARG A 247 1.05 27.51 -77.45
C ARG A 247 0.24 26.35 -78.02
N THR A 248 -0.15 26.28 -79.28
CA THR A 248 0.48 26.61 -80.57
C THR A 248 -0.60 26.88 -81.61
#